data_AF-A0A7X6TYD9-F1
#
_entry.id   AF-A0A7X6TYD9-F1
#
_cell.length_a   1.000
_cell.length_b   1.000
_cell.length_c   1.000
_cell.angle_alpha   90.00
_cell.angle_beta   90.00
_cell.angle_gamma   90.00
#
_symmetry.space_group_name_H-M   'P 1'
#
loop_
_entity.id
_entity.type
_entity.pdbx_description
1 polymer ?
#
loop_
_entity_poly.entity_id
_entity_poly.type
_entity_poly.pdbx_seq_one_letter_code
_entity_poly.pdbx_strand_id
1 'polypeptide(L)' 'VTLSVEGEKIISIKAEGEKETKEIGGKALEELPKKILEANSLDVDTISGATTTSNAILTAAKAAYAEATGKEAKEGF' A
#
# COMPACT_ATOMS: atom_id res chain seq x y z
N VAL A 1 -2.79 0.27 -7.97
CA VAL A 1 -2.68 -0.50 -6.71
C VAL A 1 -3.87 -1.41 -6.63
N THR A 2 -3.62 -2.70 -6.45
CA THR A 2 -4.64 -3.75 -6.34
C THR A 2 -4.58 -4.27 -4.91
N LEU A 3 -5.67 -4.12 -4.17
CA LEU A 3 -5.77 -4.54 -2.78
C LEU A 3 -6.95 -5.50 -2.64
N SER A 4 -6.72 -6.58 -1.91
CA SER A 4 -7.71 -7.62 -1.61
C SER A 4 -7.84 -7.73 -0.11
N VAL A 5 -9.08 -7.61 0.36
CA VAL A 5 -9.44 -7.67 1.77
C VAL A 5 -10.51 -8.72 1.97
N GLU A 6 -10.41 -9.42 3.09
CA GLU A 6 -11.42 -10.37 3.53
C GLU A 6 -11.91 -9.93 4.91
N GLY A 7 -13.11 -9.34 4.94
CA GLY A 7 -13.64 -8.68 6.14
C GLY A 7 -12.84 -7.43 6.51
N GLU A 8 -12.00 -7.53 7.54
CA GLU A 8 -11.13 -6.45 8.05
C GLU A 8 -9.63 -6.78 7.89
N LYS A 9 -9.29 -7.87 7.19
CA LYS A 9 -7.89 -8.27 6.96
C LYS A 9 -7.46 -8.05 5.53
N ILE A 10 -6.25 -7.51 5.37
CA ILE A 10 -5.58 -7.46 4.07
C ILE A 10 -5.04 -8.86 3.77
N ILE A 11 -5.56 -9.50 2.74
CA ILE A 11 -5.13 -10.84 2.27
C ILE A 11 -4.10 -10.75 1.16
N SER A 12 -4.14 -9.66 0.38
CA SER A 12 -3.21 -9.44 -0.72
C SER A 12 -3.14 -7.95 -1.02
N ILE A 13 -1.94 -7.46 -1.30
CA ILE A 13 -1.74 -6.10 -1.80
C ILE A 13 -0.63 -6.13 -2.83
N LYS A 14 -0.88 -5.47 -3.95
CA LYS A 14 0.07 -5.34 -5.06
C LYS A 14 0.07 -3.91 -5.55
N ALA A 15 1.24 -3.29 -5.55
CA ALA A 15 1.41 -1.97 -6.12
C ALA A 15 2.09 -2.12 -7.48
N GLU A 16 1.47 -1.54 -8.51
CA GLU A 16 2.01 -1.52 -9.87
C GLU A 16 2.04 -0.06 -10.31
N GLY A 17 3.21 0.38 -10.76
CA GLY A 17 3.48 1.76 -11.15
C GLY A 17 4.35 1.78 -12.40
N GLU A 18 3.73 1.59 -13.57
CA GLU A 18 4.43 1.58 -14.86
C GLU A 18 5.12 2.92 -15.19
N LYS A 19 4.71 4.00 -14.51
CA LYS A 19 5.31 5.35 -14.64
C LYS A 19 6.44 5.64 -13.65
N GLU A 20 6.82 4.67 -12.83
CA GLU A 20 7.83 4.88 -11.79
C GLU A 20 9.24 4.57 -12.23
N THR A 21 10.21 5.27 -11.63
CA THR A 21 11.63 4.99 -11.85
C THR A 21 11.96 3.62 -11.26
N LYS A 22 12.37 2.69 -12.13
CA LYS A 22 12.58 1.27 -11.77
C LYS A 22 13.53 1.07 -10.58
N GLU A 23 14.54 1.92 -10.44
CA GLU A 23 15.54 1.81 -9.35
C GLU A 23 15.04 2.26 -7.97
N ILE A 24 14.09 3.21 -7.93
CA ILE A 24 13.65 3.86 -6.69
C ILE A 24 12.19 3.55 -6.40
N GLY A 25 11.29 3.91 -7.34
CA GLY A 25 9.87 3.62 -7.22
C GLY A 25 9.59 2.12 -7.32
N GLY A 26 10.35 1.39 -8.16
CA GLY A 26 10.28 -0.08 -8.23
C GLY A 26 10.49 -0.77 -6.88
N LYS A 27 11.49 -0.32 -6.10
CA LYS A 27 11.72 -0.86 -4.74
C LYS A 27 10.55 -0.60 -3.81
N ALA A 28 9.95 0.60 -3.84
CA ALA A 28 8.78 0.89 -3.03
C ALA A 28 7.55 0.09 -3.47
N LEU A 29 7.39 -0.16 -4.77
CA LEU A 29 6.31 -1.00 -5.31
C LEU A 29 6.42 -2.47 -4.86
N GLU A 30 7.61 -2.98 -4.56
CA GLU A 30 7.80 -4.36 -4.07
C GLU A 30 7.83 -4.47 -2.55
N GLU A 31 8.52 -3.56 -1.86
CA GLU A 31 8.75 -3.65 -0.42
C GLU A 31 7.59 -3.10 0.41
N LEU A 32 6.95 -2.02 -0.06
CA LEU A 32 5.87 -1.39 0.69
C LEU A 32 4.63 -2.29 0.82
N PRO A 33 4.16 -2.98 -0.25
CA PRO A 33 3.04 -3.91 -0.13
C PRO A 33 3.34 -5.09 0.80
N LYS A 34 4.58 -5.61 0.81
CA LYS A 34 4.98 -6.64 1.76
C LYS A 34 4.88 -6.15 3.19
N LYS A 35 5.42 -4.96 3.48
CA LYS A 35 5.31 -4.35 4.83
C LYS A 35 3.86 -4.16 5.25
N ILE A 36 3.00 -3.69 4.36
CA ILE A 36 1.57 -3.51 4.63
C ILE A 36 0.93 -4.86 4.97
N LEU A 37 1.24 -5.90 4.20
CA LEU A 37 0.70 -7.24 4.42
C LEU A 37 1.19 -7.86 5.74
N GLU A 38 2.49 -7.73 6.03
CA GLU A 38 3.12 -8.23 7.27
C GLU A 38 2.62 -7.50 8.51
N ALA A 39 2.51 -6.17 8.46
CA ALA A 39 1.94 -5.38 9.54
C ALA A 39 0.41 -5.51 9.63
N ASN A 40 -0.24 -6.01 8.56
CA ASN A 40 -1.66 -5.89 8.29
C ASN A 40 -2.21 -4.46 8.41
N SER A 41 -1.35 -3.48 8.18
CA SER A 41 -1.62 -2.07 8.43
C SER A 41 -1.22 -1.22 7.24
N LEU A 42 -2.01 -0.18 6.98
CA LEU A 42 -1.72 0.84 5.97
C LEU A 42 -0.91 2.01 6.57
N ASP A 43 -0.47 1.87 7.82
CA ASP A 43 0.40 2.81 8.53
C ASP A 43 1.82 2.23 8.66
N VAL A 44 2.48 2.06 7.53
CA VAL A 44 3.87 1.57 7.47
C VAL A 44 4.83 2.65 7.01
N ASP A 45 6.06 2.58 7.49
CA ASP A 45 7.13 3.48 7.09
C ASP A 45 7.40 3.45 5.59
N THR A 46 7.51 4.64 5.01
CA THR A 46 7.90 4.83 3.61
C THR A 46 9.32 4.33 3.34
N ILE A 47 9.58 3.90 2.10
CA ILE A 47 10.91 3.46 1.70
C ILE A 47 11.81 4.69 1.48
N SER A 48 12.97 4.69 2.14
CA SER A 48 13.97 5.76 2.00
C SER A 48 14.40 5.93 0.53
N GLY A 49 14.37 7.18 0.06
CA GLY A 49 14.63 7.52 -1.35
C GLY A 49 13.40 7.45 -2.26
N ALA A 50 12.32 6.77 -1.83
CA ALA A 50 11.08 6.61 -2.59
C ALA A 50 9.88 7.15 -1.81
N THR A 51 10.06 8.25 -1.07
CA THR A 51 9.03 8.84 -0.20
C THR A 51 7.78 9.25 -0.99
N THR A 52 7.94 9.91 -2.14
CA THR A 52 6.82 10.34 -3.00
C THR A 52 6.02 9.13 -3.48
N THR A 53 6.70 8.12 -4.00
CA THR A 53 6.11 6.84 -4.40
C THR A 53 5.39 6.15 -3.26
N SER A 54 6.05 6.02 -2.11
CA SER A 54 5.52 5.29 -0.97
C SER A 54 4.24 5.95 -0.47
N ASN A 55 4.21 7.28 -0.39
CA ASN A 55 3.00 8.03 -0.04
C ASN A 55 1.88 7.83 -1.08
N ALA A 56 2.20 7.80 -2.38
CA ALA A 56 1.21 7.53 -3.42
C ALA A 56 0.62 6.12 -3.30
N ILE A 57 1.46 5.10 -3.04
CA ILE A 57 1.02 3.72 -2.83
C ILE A 57 0.15 3.61 -1.58
N LEU A 58 0.57 4.20 -0.45
CA LEU A 58 -0.20 4.19 0.80
C LEU A 58 -1.56 4.86 0.62
N THR A 59 -1.59 6.02 -0.04
CA THR A 59 -2.84 6.74 -0.32
C THR A 59 -3.77 5.91 -1.20
N ALA A 60 -3.23 5.31 -2.28
CA ALA A 60 -4.01 4.46 -3.17
C ALA A 60 -4.46 3.16 -2.48
N ALA A 61 -3.65 2.58 -1.60
CA ALA A 61 -4.00 1.41 -0.82
C ALA A 61 -5.09 1.71 0.22
N LYS A 62 -5.02 2.87 0.90
CA LYS A 62 -6.08 3.36 1.80
C LYS A 62 -7.39 3.57 1.07
N ALA A 63 -7.35 4.18 -0.12
CA ALA A 63 -8.54 4.34 -0.96
C ALA A 63 -9.12 2.99 -1.40
N ALA A 64 -8.26 2.07 -1.88
CA ALA A 64 -8.69 0.74 -2.31
C ALA A 64 -9.24 -0.11 -1.15
N TYR A 65 -8.64 -0.01 0.04
CA TYR A 65 -9.14 -0.65 1.25
C TYR A 65 -10.51 -0.10 1.63
N ALA A 66 -10.68 1.21 1.56
CA ALA A 66 -11.95 1.83 1.87
C ALA A 66 -13.05 1.46 0.88
N GLU A 67 -12.72 1.38 -0.40
CA GLU A 67 -13.63 0.92 -1.44
C GLU A 67 -13.98 -0.56 -1.28
N ALA A 68 -13.01 -1.40 -0.91
CA ALA A 68 -13.21 -2.84 -0.79
C ALA A 68 -13.93 -3.27 0.50
N THR A 69 -13.74 -2.55 1.61
CA THR A 69 -14.45 -2.81 2.88
C THR A 69 -15.70 -1.95 3.07
N GLY A 70 -15.87 -0.90 2.27
CA GLY A 70 -16.87 0.15 2.50
C GLY A 70 -16.65 0.96 3.78
N LYS A 71 -15.49 0.81 4.44
CA LYS A 71 -15.11 1.51 5.67
C LYS A 71 -13.87 2.34 5.41
N GLU A 72 -13.84 3.60 5.83
CA GLU A 72 -12.60 4.38 5.81
C GLU A 72 -11.49 3.59 6.51
N ALA A 73 -10.33 3.47 5.85
CA ALA A 73 -9.11 2.93 6.44
C ALA A 73 -8.74 3.81 7.64
N LYS A 74 -9.29 3.47 8.80
CA LYS A 74 -9.13 4.25 10.02
C LYS A 74 -7.68 4.16 10.45
N GLU A 75 -7.11 5.28 10.91
CA GLU A 75 -5.78 5.31 11.48
C GLU A 75 -5.69 4.26 12.61
N GLY A 76 -4.77 3.29 12.47
CA GLY A 76 -4.48 2.28 13.50
C GLY A 76 -5.15 0.91 13.35
N PHE A 77 -5.61 0.51 12.16
CA PHE A 77 -5.79 -0.92 11.84
C PHE A 77 -4.45 -1.57 11.51
#